data_AF-A0A1V6FBE0-F1
#
_entry.id   AF-A0A1V6FBE0-F1
#
_cell.length_a   1.000
_cell.length_b   1.000
_cell.length_c   1.000
_cell.angle_alpha   90.00
_cell.angle_beta   90.00
_cell.angle_gamma   90.00
#
_symmetry.space_group_name_H-M   'P 1'
#
loop_
_entity.id
_entity.type
_entity.pdbx_description
1 polymer ?
#
loop_
_entity_poly.entity_id
_entity_poly.type
_entity_poly.pdbx_seq_one_letter_code
_entity_poly.pdbx_strand_id
1 'polypeptide(L)'
;MRRLLILMLVLLGGCSVLLQQSEGELRIRNRTNSDIWISVSDSEPKHLESLSTWSKYYTSYEVENLSYTGNLVFPNKASINIRPGLVSSFDIQSDGGALQLINTGTATIIEVYLSSSDESNWGMNDLGGTIEPGSDKLWSVTEGTWDIMIVDDTYATQFVYDQPVTINQITSIPTTKFDNTKRKLKQYLTPVPKAKEATQSND
;
A
#
# COMPACT_ATOMS: atom_id res chain seq x y z
N MET A 1 2.34 75.94 4.76
CA MET A 1 2.94 74.84 3.97
C MET A 1 3.58 73.73 4.82
N ARG A 2 4.30 74.02 5.92
CA ARG A 2 4.89 72.98 6.81
C ARG A 2 3.89 71.98 7.44
N ARG A 3 2.65 72.40 7.75
CA ARG A 3 1.63 71.52 8.34
C ARG A 3 0.95 70.57 7.34
N LEU A 4 1.00 70.87 6.05
CA LEU A 4 0.44 70.00 5.00
C LEU A 4 1.41 68.85 4.66
N LEU A 5 2.71 69.09 4.80
CA LEU A 5 3.77 68.12 4.51
C LEU A 5 3.88 67.00 5.57
N ILE A 6 3.54 67.31 6.83
CA ILE A 6 3.52 66.35 7.93
C ILE A 6 2.33 65.39 7.79
N LEU A 7 1.18 65.87 7.30
CA LEU A 7 0.01 65.01 7.07
C LEU A 7 0.25 64.00 5.93
N MET A 8 1.03 64.39 4.92
CA MET A 8 1.38 63.52 3.80
C MET A 8 2.40 62.43 4.18
N LEU A 9 3.35 62.74 5.08
CA LEU A 9 4.31 61.77 5.61
C LEU A 9 3.68 60.73 6.56
N VAL A 10 2.63 61.09 7.30
CA VAL A 10 1.87 60.14 8.12
C VAL A 10 0.97 59.23 7.27
N LEU A 11 0.45 59.73 6.14
CA LEU A 11 -0.27 58.89 5.17
C LEU A 11 0.64 57.95 4.37
N LEU A 12 1.90 58.33 4.13
CA LEU A 12 2.91 57.46 3.51
C LEU A 12 3.51 56.42 4.48
N GLY A 13 3.44 56.65 5.80
CA GLY A 13 3.91 55.71 6.83
C GLY A 13 2.90 54.64 7.25
N GLY A 14 1.62 54.78 6.87
CA GLY A 14 0.54 53.85 7.25
C GLY A 14 0.18 52.80 6.19
N CYS A 15 0.80 52.84 5.01
CA CYS A 15 0.50 51.95 3.90
C CYS A 15 1.67 50.98 3.60
N SER A 16 2.35 50.48 4.64
CA SER A 16 2.95 49.16 4.53
C SER A 16 1.79 48.16 4.61
N VAL A 17 1.13 47.96 3.47
CA VAL A 17 0.36 46.74 3.23
C VAL A 17 1.31 45.62 3.58
N LEU A 18 1.10 45.00 4.74
CA LEU A 18 1.65 43.68 5.01
C LEU A 18 1.17 42.85 3.83
N LEU A 19 2.07 42.57 2.89
CA LEU A 19 1.85 41.56 1.86
C LEU A 19 1.63 40.28 2.66
N GLN A 20 0.37 40.00 2.99
CA GLN A 20 -0.02 38.78 3.65
C GLN A 20 0.24 37.71 2.60
N GLN A 21 1.44 37.12 2.67
CA GLN A 21 1.84 36.08 1.77
C GLN A 21 0.86 34.94 2.02
N SER A 22 -0.04 34.72 1.06
CA SER A 22 -1.01 33.63 1.15
C SER A 22 -0.23 32.33 1.27
N GLU A 23 -0.64 31.49 2.21
CA GLU A 23 -0.01 30.18 2.40
C GLU A 23 -0.13 29.35 1.12
N GLY A 24 0.93 28.61 0.79
CA GLY A 24 0.88 27.54 -0.19
C GLY A 24 0.23 26.30 0.44
N GLU A 25 -0.51 25.53 -0.35
CA GLU A 25 -1.14 24.29 0.10
C GLU A 25 -0.49 23.09 -0.60
N LEU A 26 -0.01 22.12 0.15
CA LEU A 26 0.17 20.75 -0.32
C LEU A 26 -1.15 20.02 -0.14
N ARG A 27 -1.72 19.50 -1.22
CA ARG A 27 -2.97 18.71 -1.20
C ARG A 27 -2.70 17.31 -1.73
N ILE A 28 -2.81 16.31 -0.87
CA ILE A 28 -2.66 14.90 -1.23
C ILE A 28 -4.04 14.27 -1.27
N ARG A 29 -4.36 13.55 -2.36
CA ARG A 29 -5.67 12.93 -2.56
C ARG A 29 -5.51 11.43 -2.73
N ASN A 30 -6.18 10.67 -1.88
CA ASN A 30 -6.34 9.25 -2.11
C ASN A 30 -7.42 9.05 -3.18
N ARG A 31 -7.07 8.48 -4.32
CA ARG A 31 -8.01 8.14 -5.40
C ARG A 31 -8.27 6.64 -5.48
N THR A 32 -7.84 5.90 -4.47
CA THR A 32 -8.06 4.45 -4.38
C THR A 32 -9.32 4.16 -3.58
N ASN A 33 -9.85 2.95 -3.76
CA ASN A 33 -11.01 2.40 -3.06
C ASN A 33 -10.65 1.84 -1.67
N SER A 34 -9.39 1.97 -1.24
CA SER A 34 -8.92 1.51 0.06
C SER A 34 -8.20 2.63 0.78
N ASP A 35 -8.05 2.49 2.08
CA ASP A 35 -7.29 3.42 2.88
C ASP A 35 -5.80 3.27 2.59
N ILE A 36 -5.07 4.37 2.73
CA ILE A 36 -3.61 4.40 2.52
C ILE A 36 -2.93 5.09 3.70
N TRP A 37 -1.64 4.82 3.83
CA TRP A 37 -0.76 5.53 4.74
C TRP A 37 0.16 6.44 3.94
N ILE A 38 0.26 7.70 4.34
CA ILE A 38 1.15 8.69 3.74
C ILE A 38 2.13 9.23 4.79
N SER A 39 3.35 9.56 4.40
CA SER A 39 4.31 10.30 5.21
C SER A 39 4.93 11.40 4.37
N VAL A 40 5.14 12.57 4.98
CA VAL A 40 5.62 13.79 4.30
C VAL A 40 6.86 14.28 5.03
N SER A 41 8.01 14.24 4.35
CA SER A 41 9.37 14.51 4.87
C SER A 41 9.68 13.79 6.17
N ASP A 42 9.50 12.47 6.14
CA ASP A 42 9.82 11.56 7.25
C ASP A 42 9.03 11.85 8.54
N SER A 43 7.88 12.52 8.42
CA SER A 43 6.92 12.64 9.51
C SER A 43 6.31 11.28 9.85
N GLU A 44 5.69 11.18 11.03
CA GLU A 44 4.83 10.05 11.36
C GLU A 44 3.81 9.75 10.24
N PRO A 45 3.62 8.46 9.88
CA PRO A 45 2.62 8.07 8.90
C PRO A 45 1.23 8.53 9.31
N LYS A 46 0.50 9.11 8.36
CA LYS A 46 -0.89 9.53 8.50
C LYS A 46 -1.78 8.58 7.72
N HIS A 47 -2.83 8.13 8.38
CA HIS A 47 -3.92 7.42 7.73
C HIS A 47 -4.71 8.37 6.83
N LEU A 48 -4.97 7.97 5.59
CA LEU A 48 -5.77 8.70 4.64
C LEU A 48 -6.85 7.77 4.08
N GLU A 49 -8.09 8.04 4.44
CA GLU A 49 -9.24 7.22 4.04
C GLU A 49 -9.40 7.15 2.52
N SER A 50 -10.05 6.09 2.05
CA SER A 50 -10.49 5.92 0.67
C SER A 50 -11.19 7.18 0.13
N LEU A 51 -10.82 7.58 -1.09
CA LEU A 51 -11.39 8.74 -1.80
C LEU A 51 -11.31 10.10 -1.05
N SER A 52 -10.46 10.20 -0.02
CA SER A 52 -10.33 11.39 0.83
C SER A 52 -9.14 12.28 0.44
N THR A 53 -9.01 13.41 1.11
CA THR A 53 -7.96 14.41 0.87
C THR A 53 -7.35 14.89 2.17
N TRP A 54 -6.03 15.06 2.18
CA TRP A 54 -5.29 15.67 3.26
C TRP A 54 -4.52 16.89 2.75
N SER A 55 -4.45 17.93 3.57
CA SER A 55 -3.73 19.16 3.24
C SER A 55 -2.75 19.58 4.34
N LYS A 56 -1.65 20.22 3.94
CA LYS A 56 -0.69 20.92 4.80
C LYS A 56 -0.31 22.24 4.15
N TYR A 57 -0.14 23.28 4.97
CA TYR A 57 0.09 24.64 4.52
C TYR A 57 1.51 25.10 4.80
N TYR A 58 2.04 25.97 3.93
CA TYR A 58 3.42 26.43 3.93
C TYR A 58 3.48 27.93 3.70
N THR A 59 4.31 28.62 4.47
CA THR A 59 4.53 30.07 4.31
C THR A 59 5.69 30.37 3.34
N SER A 60 6.57 29.40 3.10
CA SER A 60 7.74 29.50 2.23
C SER A 60 7.68 28.49 1.07
N TYR A 61 8.61 28.66 0.13
CA TYR A 61 8.88 27.64 -0.87
C TYR A 61 9.51 26.42 -0.18
N GLU A 62 8.95 25.24 -0.42
CA GLU A 62 9.44 23.99 0.16
C GLU A 62 9.45 22.87 -0.89
N VAL A 63 10.29 21.86 -0.66
CA VAL A 63 10.27 20.60 -1.40
C VAL A 63 10.01 19.48 -0.41
N GLU A 64 8.85 18.86 -0.54
CA GLU A 64 8.39 17.83 0.39
C GLU A 64 8.54 16.44 -0.23
N ASN A 65 9.07 15.50 0.55
CA ASN A 65 9.19 14.10 0.13
C ASN A 65 7.98 13.31 0.65
N LEU A 66 7.10 12.94 -0.25
CA LEU A 66 5.96 12.08 0.02
C LEU A 66 6.37 10.61 -0.11
N SER A 67 6.04 9.78 0.86
CA SER A 67 5.98 8.32 0.72
C SER A 67 4.58 7.82 1.01
N TYR A 68 4.11 6.81 0.29
CA TYR A 68 2.79 6.23 0.50
C TYR A 68 2.79 4.72 0.30
N THR A 69 1.84 4.05 0.96
CA THR A 69 1.62 2.60 0.86
C THR A 69 0.16 2.28 1.20
N GLY A 70 -0.36 1.16 0.69
CA GLY A 70 -1.70 0.69 1.03
C GLY A 70 -2.04 -0.66 0.40
N ASN A 71 -3.28 -1.11 0.63
CA ASN A 71 -3.74 -2.41 0.14
C ASN A 71 -3.92 -2.45 -1.40
N LEU A 72 -4.11 -1.30 -2.04
CA LEU A 72 -4.31 -1.18 -3.49
C LEU A 72 -3.22 -0.32 -4.16
N VAL A 73 -2.14 -0.05 -3.42
CA VAL A 73 -1.04 0.81 -3.85
C VAL A 73 0.29 0.24 -3.39
N PHE A 74 1.21 -0.01 -4.31
CA PHE A 74 2.56 -0.44 -3.95
C PHE A 74 3.34 0.69 -3.27
N PRO A 75 4.22 0.37 -2.30
CA PRO A 75 5.04 1.36 -1.62
C PRO A 75 5.83 2.22 -2.62
N ASN A 76 5.63 3.54 -2.58
CA ASN A 76 6.28 4.44 -3.52
C ASN A 76 6.55 5.84 -2.91
N LYS A 77 7.30 6.68 -3.61
CA LYS A 77 7.73 8.01 -3.18
C LYS A 77 7.63 9.05 -4.30
N ALA A 78 7.43 10.31 -3.92
CA ALA A 78 7.41 11.46 -4.83
C ALA A 78 7.97 12.71 -4.16
N SER A 79 8.62 13.60 -4.91
CA SER A 79 9.03 14.91 -4.43
C SER A 79 8.12 16.00 -5.00
N ILE A 80 7.57 16.84 -4.13
CA ILE A 80 6.55 17.83 -4.48
C ILE A 80 7.07 19.22 -4.15
N ASN A 81 7.15 20.08 -5.17
CA ASN A 81 7.54 21.48 -4.99
C ASN A 81 6.31 22.30 -4.57
N ILE A 82 6.39 22.97 -3.44
CA ILE A 82 5.33 23.82 -2.90
C ILE A 82 5.75 25.29 -3.01
N ARG A 83 4.84 26.12 -3.49
CA ARG A 83 5.04 27.57 -3.63
C ARG A 83 3.99 28.30 -2.79
N PRO A 84 4.37 29.37 -2.06
CA PRO A 84 3.42 30.23 -1.37
C PRO A 84 2.34 30.74 -2.32
N GLY A 85 1.10 30.72 -1.87
CA GLY A 85 -0.07 31.20 -2.60
C GLY A 85 -0.58 30.29 -3.71
N LEU A 86 0.00 29.09 -3.87
CA LEU A 86 -0.45 28.09 -4.84
C LEU A 86 -0.86 26.79 -4.15
N VAL A 87 -1.77 26.07 -4.79
CA VAL A 87 -2.13 24.69 -4.41
C VAL A 87 -1.30 23.73 -5.25
N SER A 88 -0.46 22.94 -4.59
CA SER A 88 0.30 21.84 -5.17
C SER A 88 -0.45 20.54 -4.86
N SER A 89 -1.05 19.92 -5.87
CA SER A 89 -1.84 18.69 -5.68
C SER A 89 -1.08 17.45 -6.13
N PHE A 90 -1.20 16.37 -5.37
CA PHE A 90 -0.71 15.04 -5.73
C PHE A 90 -1.83 14.01 -5.54
N ASP A 91 -2.22 13.36 -6.62
CA ASP A 91 -3.27 12.35 -6.63
C ASP A 91 -2.61 10.96 -6.61
N ILE A 92 -2.86 10.20 -5.54
CA ILE A 92 -2.40 8.81 -5.40
C ILE A 92 -3.46 7.92 -6.04
N GLN A 93 -3.11 7.34 -7.18
CA GLN A 93 -3.94 6.35 -7.90
C GLN A 93 -3.55 4.94 -7.48
N SER A 94 -4.47 4.00 -7.68
CA SER A 94 -4.19 2.59 -7.48
C SER A 94 -3.29 2.08 -8.63
N ASP A 95 -2.25 1.33 -8.28
CA ASP A 95 -1.33 0.67 -9.22
C ASP A 95 -1.32 -0.87 -9.03
N GLY A 96 -2.26 -1.40 -8.24
CA GLY A 96 -2.47 -2.82 -8.03
C GLY A 96 -3.91 -3.15 -7.61
N GLY A 97 -4.21 -4.45 -7.53
CA GLY A 97 -5.39 -4.95 -6.83
C GLY A 97 -4.96 -5.68 -5.56
N ALA A 98 -5.90 -6.38 -4.93
CA ALA A 98 -5.60 -7.20 -3.76
C ALA A 98 -6.32 -8.54 -3.77
N LEU A 99 -5.67 -9.55 -3.20
CA LEU A 99 -6.27 -10.83 -2.84
C LEU A 99 -6.51 -10.85 -1.34
N GLN A 100 -7.73 -11.15 -0.91
CA GLN A 100 -8.07 -11.33 0.50
C GLN A 100 -8.45 -12.79 0.74
N LEU A 101 -7.61 -13.53 1.44
CA LEU A 101 -7.91 -14.88 1.87
C LEU A 101 -8.63 -14.86 3.21
N ILE A 102 -9.83 -15.43 3.27
CA ILE A 102 -10.65 -15.49 4.48
C ILE A 102 -10.72 -16.95 4.93
N ASN A 103 -10.18 -17.25 6.12
CA ASN A 103 -10.23 -18.60 6.67
C ASN A 103 -11.62 -18.88 7.27
N THR A 104 -12.56 -19.34 6.44
CA THR A 104 -13.90 -19.74 6.92
C THR A 104 -13.95 -21.20 7.39
N GLY A 105 -12.81 -21.90 7.35
CA GLY A 105 -12.65 -23.28 7.82
C GLY A 105 -12.43 -23.37 9.33
N THR A 106 -12.08 -24.57 9.79
CA THR A 106 -11.80 -24.87 11.20
C THR A 106 -10.33 -25.15 11.49
N ALA A 107 -9.51 -25.31 10.45
CA ALA A 107 -8.07 -25.54 10.56
C ALA A 107 -7.31 -24.23 10.39
N THR A 108 -6.18 -24.09 11.08
CA THR A 108 -5.30 -22.93 10.94
C THR A 108 -4.50 -23.03 9.65
N ILE A 109 -4.45 -21.95 8.87
CA ILE A 109 -3.62 -21.88 7.66
C ILE A 109 -2.20 -21.49 8.07
N ILE A 110 -1.21 -22.27 7.64
CA ILE A 110 0.21 -22.09 8.00
C ILE A 110 1.09 -21.68 6.81
N GLU A 111 0.66 -21.94 5.57
CA GLU A 111 1.36 -21.47 4.39
C GLU A 111 0.35 -21.02 3.32
N VAL A 112 0.71 -19.96 2.59
CA VAL A 112 0.00 -19.47 1.41
C VAL A 112 1.03 -19.13 0.36
N TYR A 113 0.79 -19.56 -0.87
CA TYR A 113 1.64 -19.28 -2.01
C TYR A 113 0.79 -18.62 -3.09
N LEU A 114 1.21 -17.45 -3.54
CA LEU A 114 0.58 -16.68 -4.60
C LEU A 114 1.48 -16.74 -5.84
N SER A 115 0.93 -17.23 -6.94
CA SER A 115 1.63 -17.33 -8.22
C SER A 115 0.80 -16.63 -9.28
N SER A 116 1.43 -15.91 -10.21
CA SER A 116 0.70 -15.56 -11.43
C SER A 116 0.33 -16.86 -12.15
N SER A 117 -0.86 -16.94 -12.75
CA SER A 117 -1.30 -18.16 -13.46
C SER A 117 -0.44 -18.47 -14.70
N ASP A 118 0.36 -17.51 -15.18
CA ASP A 118 1.34 -17.71 -16.26
C ASP A 118 2.66 -18.31 -15.76
N GLU A 119 2.89 -18.36 -14.44
CA GLU A 119 4.10 -18.89 -13.85
C GLU A 119 3.98 -20.40 -13.60
N SER A 120 5.07 -21.12 -13.87
CA SER A 120 5.12 -22.58 -13.69
C SER A 120 5.61 -23.00 -12.31
N ASN A 121 5.76 -22.09 -11.35
CA ASN A 121 6.29 -22.38 -10.02
C ASN A 121 5.66 -21.47 -8.96
N TRP A 122 5.44 -22.01 -7.76
CA TRP A 122 4.74 -21.33 -6.66
C TRP A 122 5.57 -20.30 -5.88
N GLY A 123 6.87 -20.18 -6.14
CA GLY A 123 7.74 -19.32 -5.34
C GLY A 123 7.92 -19.76 -3.88
N MET A 124 8.07 -18.79 -2.99
CA MET A 124 8.21 -18.99 -1.54
C MET A 124 6.86 -18.79 -0.84
N ASN A 125 6.76 -19.22 0.42
CA ASN A 125 5.57 -18.94 1.24
C ASN A 125 5.41 -17.43 1.45
N ASP A 126 4.27 -16.87 1.04
CA ASP A 126 3.88 -15.46 1.17
C ASP A 126 3.25 -15.14 2.53
N LEU A 127 2.98 -16.16 3.36
CA LEU A 127 2.40 -15.98 4.68
C LEU A 127 3.47 -15.78 5.76
N GLY A 128 3.57 -14.54 6.26
CA GLY A 128 4.30 -14.23 7.49
C GLY A 128 3.45 -14.48 8.75
N GLY A 129 3.31 -15.75 9.18
CA GLY A 129 2.55 -16.14 10.38
C GLY A 129 1.53 -17.25 10.10
N THR A 130 0.37 -17.19 10.78
CA THR A 130 -0.77 -18.08 10.56
C THR A 130 -2.05 -17.28 10.30
N ILE A 131 -3.05 -17.92 9.68
CA ILE A 131 -4.41 -17.38 9.60
C ILE A 131 -5.32 -18.32 10.37
N GLU A 132 -5.72 -17.89 11.57
CA GLU A 132 -6.64 -18.66 12.42
C GLU A 132 -8.04 -18.75 11.81
N PRO A 133 -8.83 -19.78 12.18
CA PRO A 133 -10.25 -19.84 11.84
C PRO A 133 -10.99 -18.53 12.13
N GLY A 134 -11.73 -18.04 11.15
CA GLY A 134 -12.47 -16.77 11.20
C GLY A 134 -11.63 -15.52 10.94
N SER A 135 -10.32 -15.64 10.72
CA SER A 135 -9.44 -14.53 10.38
C SER A 135 -9.21 -14.42 8.88
N ASP A 136 -8.66 -13.28 8.44
CA ASP A 136 -8.30 -13.04 7.05
C ASP A 136 -6.89 -12.45 6.90
N LYS A 137 -6.37 -12.53 5.67
CA LYS A 137 -5.12 -11.91 5.26
C LYS A 137 -5.27 -11.32 3.87
N LEU A 138 -4.65 -10.17 3.66
CA LEU A 138 -4.69 -9.44 2.40
C LEU A 138 -3.28 -9.25 1.85
N TRP A 139 -3.13 -9.41 0.53
CA TRP A 139 -1.90 -9.14 -0.22
C TRP A 139 -2.20 -8.20 -1.40
N SER A 140 -1.41 -7.14 -1.52
CA SER A 140 -1.40 -6.28 -2.70
C SER A 140 -0.64 -6.98 -3.83
N VAL A 141 -1.28 -7.15 -4.98
CA VAL A 141 -0.70 -7.83 -6.14
C VAL A 141 -1.02 -7.07 -7.43
N THR A 142 -0.27 -7.33 -8.50
CA THR A 142 -0.52 -6.71 -9.79
C THR A 142 -1.82 -7.25 -10.40
N GLU A 143 -2.45 -6.45 -11.27
CA GLU A 143 -3.58 -6.90 -12.08
C GLU A 143 -3.20 -8.13 -12.93
N GLY A 144 -4.17 -9.03 -13.11
CA GLY A 144 -3.98 -10.27 -13.85
C GLY A 144 -4.75 -11.42 -13.23
N THR A 145 -4.37 -12.65 -13.60
CA THR A 145 -4.90 -13.88 -13.01
C THR A 145 -3.86 -14.52 -12.10
N TRP A 146 -4.32 -14.94 -10.93
CA TRP A 146 -3.48 -15.49 -9.86
C TRP A 146 -4.00 -16.84 -9.41
N ASP A 147 -3.05 -17.73 -9.14
CA ASP A 147 -3.27 -19.02 -8.51
C ASP A 147 -2.82 -18.95 -7.05
N ILE A 148 -3.57 -19.61 -6.17
CA ILE A 148 -3.32 -19.67 -4.73
C ILE A 148 -3.22 -21.12 -4.29
N MET A 149 -2.11 -21.48 -3.65
CA MET A 149 -1.96 -22.71 -2.89
C MET A 149 -2.00 -22.40 -1.39
N ILE A 150 -2.77 -23.17 -0.64
CA ILE A 150 -3.04 -22.95 0.77
C ILE A 150 -2.72 -24.25 1.50
N VAL A 151 -1.98 -24.16 2.60
CA VAL A 151 -1.59 -25.31 3.42
C VAL A 151 -2.07 -25.12 4.85
N ASP A 152 -2.78 -26.10 5.40
CA ASP A 152 -3.22 -26.09 6.79
C ASP A 152 -2.21 -26.71 7.76
N ASP A 153 -2.52 -26.63 9.06
CA ASP A 153 -1.71 -27.18 10.16
C ASP A 153 -1.56 -28.71 10.16
N THR A 154 -2.34 -29.43 9.34
CA THR A 154 -2.19 -30.86 9.05
C THR A 154 -1.40 -31.15 7.78
N TYR A 155 -0.90 -30.10 7.12
CA TYR A 155 -0.25 -30.11 5.81
C TYR A 155 -1.18 -30.57 4.67
N ALA A 156 -2.50 -30.44 4.83
CA ALA A 156 -3.43 -30.60 3.73
C ALA A 156 -3.39 -29.37 2.83
N THR A 157 -3.44 -29.60 1.52
CA THR A 157 -3.32 -28.54 0.52
C THR A 157 -4.65 -28.27 -0.16
N GLN A 158 -5.01 -27.00 -0.30
CA GLN A 158 -6.09 -26.53 -1.16
C GLN A 158 -5.50 -25.65 -2.27
N PHE A 159 -6.04 -25.79 -3.48
CA PHE A 159 -5.67 -24.97 -4.62
C PHE A 159 -6.88 -24.17 -5.11
N VAL A 160 -6.66 -22.90 -5.42
CA VAL A 160 -7.63 -21.98 -6.00
C VAL A 160 -6.97 -21.37 -7.22
N TYR A 161 -7.49 -21.66 -8.42
CA TYR A 161 -6.87 -21.24 -9.68
C TYR A 161 -7.61 -20.08 -10.32
N ASP A 162 -6.92 -19.37 -11.22
CA ASP A 162 -7.47 -18.39 -12.15
C ASP A 162 -8.27 -17.27 -11.45
N GLN A 163 -7.81 -16.82 -10.28
CA GLN A 163 -8.46 -15.73 -9.56
C GLN A 163 -8.15 -14.40 -10.23
N PRO A 164 -9.15 -13.68 -10.76
CA PRO A 164 -8.92 -12.40 -11.38
C PRO A 164 -8.65 -11.34 -10.32
N VAL A 165 -7.63 -10.53 -10.57
CA VAL A 165 -7.32 -9.33 -9.80
C VAL A 165 -7.42 -8.15 -10.74
N THR A 166 -8.27 -7.19 -10.39
CA THR A 166 -8.45 -5.92 -11.11
C THR A 166 -7.83 -4.79 -10.30
N ILE A 167 -7.24 -3.80 -10.98
CA ILE A 167 -6.75 -2.58 -10.31
C ILE A 167 -7.87 -1.94 -9.48
N ASN A 168 -7.50 -1.44 -8.30
CA ASN A 168 -8.41 -0.73 -7.41
C ASN A 168 -9.57 -1.59 -6.86
N GLN A 169 -9.42 -2.92 -6.85
CA GLN A 169 -10.39 -3.87 -6.31
C GLN A 169 -9.74 -4.91 -5.39
N ILE A 170 -10.56 -5.44 -4.47
CA ILE A 170 -10.19 -6.57 -3.60
C ILE A 170 -10.96 -7.80 -4.06
N THR A 171 -10.25 -8.88 -4.37
CA THR A 171 -10.80 -10.19 -4.68
C THR A 171 -10.77 -11.05 -3.42
N SER A 172 -11.94 -11.31 -2.82
CA SER A 172 -12.06 -12.11 -1.59
C SER A 172 -12.24 -13.61 -1.91
N ILE A 173 -11.45 -14.45 -1.24
CA ILE A 173 -11.40 -15.91 -1.42
C ILE A 173 -11.73 -16.57 -0.08
N PRO A 174 -12.97 -17.04 0.13
CA PRO A 174 -13.31 -17.79 1.33
C PRO A 174 -12.82 -19.24 1.23
N THR A 175 -12.09 -19.73 2.24
CA THR A 175 -11.67 -21.14 2.34
C THR A 175 -12.65 -21.89 3.23
N THR A 176 -13.34 -22.90 2.71
CA THR A 176 -14.44 -23.53 3.45
C THR A 176 -14.07 -24.88 4.06
N LYS A 177 -13.30 -25.75 3.38
CA LYS A 177 -12.79 -27.02 3.93
C LYS A 177 -11.56 -27.52 3.17
N PHE A 178 -10.52 -27.94 3.90
CA PHE A 178 -9.47 -28.81 3.38
C PHE A 178 -10.05 -30.21 3.28
N ASP A 179 -10.25 -30.71 2.05
CA ASP A 179 -10.73 -32.07 1.83
C ASP A 179 -9.51 -33.00 1.80
N ASN A 180 -9.41 -33.91 2.77
CA ASN A 180 -8.34 -34.91 2.87
C ASN A 180 -8.39 -35.95 1.75
N THR A 181 -9.26 -35.78 0.75
CA THR A 181 -9.25 -36.62 -0.44
C THR A 181 -7.95 -36.39 -1.20
N LYS A 182 -7.04 -37.37 -1.07
CA LYS A 182 -5.91 -37.60 -1.98
C LYS A 182 -6.44 -37.72 -3.42
N ARG A 183 -6.77 -36.61 -4.07
CA ARG A 183 -6.87 -36.55 -5.52
C ARG A 183 -5.47 -36.88 -6.02
N LYS A 184 -5.36 -37.92 -6.85
CA LYS A 184 -4.11 -38.26 -7.53
C LYS A 184 -3.62 -37.00 -8.26
N LEU A 185 -2.65 -36.33 -7.66
CA LEU A 185 -1.94 -35.21 -8.27
C LEU A 185 -1.36 -35.73 -9.59
N LYS A 186 -1.82 -35.19 -10.73
CA LYS A 186 -0.98 -35.17 -11.92
C LYS A 186 0.22 -34.32 -11.53
N GLN A 187 1.39 -34.94 -11.60
CA GLN A 187 2.68 -34.38 -11.22
C GLN A 187 2.88 -32.99 -11.83
N TYR A 188 2.67 -31.95 -11.03
CA TYR A 188 3.32 -30.68 -11.25
C TYR A 188 3.93 -30.27 -9.91
N LEU A 189 5.27 -30.28 -9.92
CA LEU A 189 6.18 -29.64 -8.96
C LEU A 189 6.45 -30.43 -7.67
N THR A 190 7.64 -31.03 -7.64
CA THR A 190 8.32 -31.40 -6.39
C THR A 190 8.70 -30.13 -5.62
N PRO A 191 8.38 -30.02 -4.32
CA PRO A 191 8.98 -29.00 -3.47
C PRO A 191 10.49 -29.15 -3.48
N VAL A 192 11.22 -28.04 -3.56
CA VAL A 192 12.69 -28.02 -3.44
C VAL A 192 13.07 -28.61 -2.07
N PRO A 193 13.91 -29.66 -1.99
CA PRO A 193 14.35 -30.18 -0.71
C PRO A 193 15.20 -29.12 0.01
N LYS A 194 14.91 -28.87 1.30
CA LYS A 194 15.81 -28.10 2.18
C LYS A 194 17.24 -28.64 2.04
N ALA A 195 18.17 -27.77 1.66
CA ALA A 195 19.59 -28.10 1.61
C ALA A 195 20.04 -28.62 3.00
N LYS A 196 20.61 -29.82 3.04
CA LYS A 196 21.35 -30.29 4.21
C LYS A 196 22.65 -29.50 4.29
N GLU A 197 22.89 -28.82 5.41
CA GLU A 197 24.19 -28.26 5.77
C GLU A 197 25.23 -29.38 5.70
N ALA A 198 26.21 -29.22 4.82
CA ALA A 198 27.39 -30.06 4.78
C ALA A 198 28.39 -29.52 5.81
N THR A 199 28.51 -30.20 6.95
CA THR A 199 29.64 -30.00 7.86
C THR A 199 30.88 -30.57 7.19
N GLN A 200 31.76 -29.70 6.72
CA GLN A 200 33.10 -30.03 6.27
C GLN A 200 34.04 -29.81 7.47
N SER A 201 34.60 -30.87 8.04
CA SER A 201 35.84 -30.75 8.84
C SER A 201 36.92 -31.58 8.18
N ASN A 202 37.87 -30.88 7.57
CA ASN A 202 39.21 -31.39 7.32
C ASN A 202 39.95 -31.37 8.66
N ASP A 203 40.45 -32.53 9.09
CA ASP A 203 41.87 -32.80 9.38
C ASP A 203 42.04 -34.27 9.80
#